data_AF-A0A3R8P4M4-F1
#
_entry.id   AF-A0A3R8P4M4-F1
#
_cell.length_a   1.000
_cell.length_b   1.000
_cell.length_c   1.000
_cell.angle_alpha   90.00
_cell.angle_beta   90.00
_cell.angle_gamma   90.00
#
_symmetry.space_group_name_H-M   'P 1'
#
loop_
_entity.id
_entity.type
_entity.pdbx_description
1 polymer ?
#
loop_
_entity_poly.entity_id
_entity_poly.type
_entity_poly.pdbx_seq_one_letter_code
_entity_poly.pdbx_strand_id
1 'polypeptide(L)'
;MSTEPAHHHAHGPANRGRRVLRTAAPLFVRFPRTRAGAAVVVLHDAYGLTAPIEDGCRALARRGYVAVAPYLYYETGGKEFRPEHPDTAHAAMSLLDPEDLAADVAGALDHLSTRLGFPARATAVLGVGTSGDLATRAAAEHRLGGVAGCEPLDGAERRGSWEEAVRLIDSRIG
;
A
#
# COMPACT_ATOMS: atom_id res chain seq x y z
N MET A 1 54.45 34.92 -7.86
CA MET A 1 53.75 34.24 -6.75
C MET A 1 52.26 34.32 -7.08
N SER A 2 51.76 33.35 -7.83
CA SER A 2 50.39 33.33 -8.34
C SER A 2 49.62 32.27 -7.57
N THR A 3 48.56 32.67 -6.87
CA THR A 3 47.65 31.76 -6.17
C THR A 3 46.41 31.55 -7.05
N GLU A 4 46.22 30.33 -7.54
CA GLU A 4 44.97 29.89 -8.19
C GLU A 4 43.83 29.81 -7.15
N PRO A 5 42.58 30.16 -7.52
CA PRO A 5 41.43 29.96 -6.65
C PRO A 5 41.01 28.48 -6.68
N ALA A 6 40.99 27.85 -5.51
CA ALA A 6 40.44 26.51 -5.34
C ALA A 6 38.93 26.52 -5.63
N HIS A 7 38.54 25.91 -6.74
CA HIS A 7 37.13 25.67 -7.07
C HIS A 7 36.56 24.57 -6.17
N HIS A 8 35.91 24.97 -5.06
CA HIS A 8 35.11 24.06 -4.24
C HIS A 8 33.81 23.70 -4.98
N HIS A 9 33.80 22.56 -5.65
CA HIS A 9 32.56 21.95 -6.15
C HIS A 9 31.80 21.31 -4.99
N ALA A 10 30.82 22.02 -4.43
CA ALA A 10 29.84 21.42 -3.54
C ALA A 10 28.90 20.51 -4.37
N HIS A 11 29.09 19.19 -4.27
CA HIS A 11 28.07 18.24 -4.70
C HIS A 11 26.88 18.35 -3.73
N GLY A 12 25.80 18.98 -4.17
CA GLY A 12 24.53 18.92 -3.45
C GLY A 12 24.11 17.45 -3.23
N PRO A 13 23.38 17.13 -2.16
CA PRO A 13 23.00 15.75 -1.87
C PRO A 13 22.19 15.17 -3.04
N ALA A 14 22.48 13.91 -3.38
CA ALA A 14 21.89 13.16 -4.50
C ALA A 14 20.34 13.00 -4.44
N ASN A 15 19.70 13.55 -3.41
CA ASN A 15 18.28 13.38 -3.12
C ASN A 15 17.43 14.58 -3.57
N ARG A 16 17.98 15.48 -4.40
CA ARG A 16 17.26 16.66 -4.92
C ARG A 16 16.06 16.19 -5.76
N GLY A 17 14.88 16.17 -5.15
CA GLY A 17 13.61 15.70 -5.74
C GLY A 17 13.11 14.35 -5.23
N ARG A 18 13.86 13.64 -4.37
CA ARG A 18 13.39 12.40 -3.74
C ARG A 18 12.63 12.74 -2.46
N ARG A 19 11.38 12.25 -2.32
CA ARG A 19 10.61 12.39 -1.08
C ARG A 19 11.28 11.54 0.00
N VAL A 20 11.72 12.20 1.07
CA VAL A 20 12.16 11.51 2.29
C VAL A 20 10.89 11.11 3.04
N LEU A 21 10.67 9.81 3.20
CA LEU A 21 9.54 9.31 3.96
C LEU A 21 9.86 9.37 5.44
N ARG A 22 8.88 9.80 6.24
CA ARG A 22 8.98 9.82 7.71
C ARG A 22 9.03 8.40 8.27
N THR A 23 8.24 7.50 7.69
CA THR A 23 8.21 6.08 8.00
C THR A 23 7.95 5.23 6.74
N ALA A 24 8.17 3.93 6.85
CA ALA A 24 7.78 2.92 5.87
C ALA A 24 7.52 1.58 6.57
N ALA A 25 6.25 1.20 6.66
CA ALA A 25 5.82 -0.07 7.21
C ALA A 25 6.45 -1.26 6.47
N PRO A 26 6.78 -2.36 7.18
CA PRO A 26 7.06 -3.64 6.55
C PRO A 26 5.92 -4.04 5.62
N LEU A 27 6.26 -4.69 4.50
CA LEU A 27 5.29 -5.11 3.50
C LEU A 27 5.11 -6.61 3.51
N PHE A 28 3.86 -7.05 3.55
CA PHE A 28 3.50 -8.38 3.09
C PHE A 28 3.39 -8.37 1.57
N VAL A 29 4.16 -9.22 0.89
CA VAL A 29 4.25 -9.23 -0.57
C VAL A 29 3.85 -10.58 -1.14
N ARG A 30 2.99 -10.58 -2.16
CA ARG A 30 2.64 -11.76 -2.95
C ARG A 30 2.88 -11.50 -4.43
N PHE A 31 3.74 -12.32 -5.00
CA PHE A 31 4.04 -12.33 -6.42
C PHE A 31 3.15 -13.33 -7.15
N PRO A 32 2.75 -13.03 -8.40
CA PRO A 32 2.11 -14.00 -9.26
C PRO A 32 3.12 -15.07 -9.70
N ARG A 33 2.61 -16.22 -10.15
CA ARG A 33 3.46 -17.30 -10.71
C ARG A 33 3.91 -17.02 -12.14
N THR A 34 3.30 -16.03 -12.78
CA THR A 34 3.60 -15.56 -14.14
C THR A 34 4.23 -14.18 -14.09
N ARG A 35 4.64 -13.65 -15.25
CA ARG A 35 5.08 -12.24 -15.33
C ARG A 35 3.91 -11.32 -14.98
N ALA A 36 4.11 -10.47 -13.98
CA ALA A 36 3.12 -9.50 -13.56
C ALA A 36 2.97 -8.35 -14.58
N GLY A 37 1.72 -7.99 -14.89
CA GLY A 37 1.40 -6.83 -15.74
C GLY A 37 1.20 -5.53 -14.94
N ALA A 38 0.81 -5.65 -13.67
CA ALA A 38 0.47 -4.55 -12.80
C ALA A 38 0.66 -4.93 -11.32
N ALA A 39 0.57 -3.93 -10.44
CA ALA A 39 0.66 -4.10 -9.00
C ALA A 39 -0.57 -3.54 -8.26
N VAL A 40 -0.82 -4.03 -7.06
CA VAL A 40 -1.92 -3.58 -6.20
C VAL A 40 -1.40 -3.39 -4.77
N VAL A 41 -1.56 -2.18 -4.23
CA VAL A 41 -1.40 -1.91 -2.80
C VAL A 41 -2.72 -2.25 -2.10
N VAL A 42 -2.69 -3.13 -1.11
CA VAL A 42 -3.87 -3.55 -0.32
C VAL A 42 -3.75 -2.93 1.07
N LEU A 43 -4.68 -2.03 1.39
CA LEU A 43 -4.79 -1.42 2.72
C LEU A 43 -5.79 -2.24 3.52
N HIS A 44 -5.34 -2.81 4.63
CA HIS A 44 -6.18 -3.65 5.47
C HIS A 44 -7.23 -2.83 6.22
N ASP A 45 -8.26 -3.51 6.71
CA ASP A 45 -9.29 -2.92 7.56
C ASP A 45 -8.77 -2.69 9.00
N ALA A 46 -9.61 -2.18 9.89
CA ALA A 46 -9.27 -1.89 11.28
C ALA A 46 -8.82 -3.13 12.08
N TYR A 47 -9.07 -4.34 11.57
CA TYR A 47 -8.69 -5.59 12.22
C TYR A 47 -7.20 -5.96 12.04
N GLY A 48 -6.45 -5.21 11.23
CA GLY A 48 -5.04 -5.50 10.95
C GLY A 48 -4.85 -6.39 9.73
N LEU A 49 -3.61 -6.84 9.51
CA LEU A 49 -3.24 -7.74 8.41
C LEU A 49 -3.63 -9.20 8.74
N THR A 50 -4.93 -9.45 8.78
CA THR A 50 -5.48 -10.77 9.12
C THR A 50 -5.37 -11.77 7.97
N ALA A 51 -5.61 -13.06 8.26
CA ALA A 51 -5.62 -14.12 7.25
C ALA A 51 -6.53 -13.83 6.03
N PRO A 52 -7.75 -13.28 6.18
CA PRO A 52 -8.56 -12.84 5.03
C PRO A 52 -7.90 -11.79 4.12
N ILE A 53 -7.13 -10.84 4.68
CA ILE A 53 -6.39 -9.85 3.90
C ILE A 53 -5.26 -10.53 3.12
N GLU A 54 -4.53 -11.43 3.78
CA GLU A 54 -3.49 -12.19 3.11
C GLU A 54 -4.06 -13.07 1.98
N ASP A 55 -5.23 -13.67 2.18
CA ASP A 55 -5.93 -14.46 1.16
C ASP A 55 -6.36 -13.61 -0.03
N GLY A 56 -6.79 -12.37 0.20
CA GLY A 56 -7.03 -11.38 -0.85
C GLY A 56 -5.77 -11.08 -1.66
N CYS A 57 -4.64 -10.83 -0.99
CA CYS A 57 -3.36 -10.65 -1.65
C CYS A 57 -2.94 -11.88 -2.47
N ARG A 58 -3.19 -13.10 -1.94
CA ARG A 58 -2.98 -14.35 -2.68
C ARG A 58 -3.92 -14.48 -3.89
N ALA A 59 -5.16 -14.01 -3.78
CA ALA A 59 -6.12 -14.03 -4.89
C ALA A 59 -5.72 -13.08 -6.02
N LEU A 60 -5.29 -11.86 -5.69
CA LEU A 60 -4.72 -10.90 -6.63
C LEU A 60 -3.49 -11.47 -7.34
N ALA A 61 -2.58 -12.11 -6.59
CA ALA A 61 -1.42 -12.79 -7.16
C ALA A 61 -1.80 -13.92 -8.13
N ARG A 62 -2.84 -14.71 -7.83
CA ARG A 62 -3.34 -15.73 -8.77
C ARG A 62 -3.89 -15.13 -10.07
N ARG A 63 -4.28 -13.86 -10.08
CA ARG A 63 -4.76 -13.13 -11.25
C ARG A 63 -3.66 -12.42 -12.04
N GLY A 64 -2.41 -12.50 -11.60
CA GLY A 64 -1.27 -11.91 -12.33
C GLY A 64 -0.79 -10.56 -11.79
N TYR A 65 -1.30 -10.11 -10.64
CA TYR A 65 -0.84 -8.90 -9.98
C TYR A 65 0.29 -9.17 -8.99
N VAL A 66 1.22 -8.23 -8.81
CA VAL A 66 1.98 -8.17 -7.55
C VAL A 66 1.11 -7.49 -6.51
N ALA A 67 0.77 -8.16 -5.42
CA ALA A 67 0.04 -7.58 -4.30
C ALA A 67 1.00 -7.23 -3.16
N VAL A 68 0.91 -6.01 -2.65
CA VAL A 68 1.66 -5.55 -1.47
C VAL A 68 0.69 -5.00 -0.43
N ALA A 69 0.81 -5.42 0.82
CA ALA A 69 0.03 -4.88 1.94
C ALA A 69 0.98 -4.28 2.98
N PRO A 70 0.92 -2.96 3.22
CA PRO A 70 1.64 -2.34 4.32
C PRO A 70 1.09 -2.82 5.66
N TYR A 71 1.98 -3.15 6.59
CA TYR A 71 1.61 -3.63 7.91
C TYR A 71 1.34 -2.46 8.86
N LEU A 72 0.16 -1.82 8.83
CA LEU A 72 -0.08 -0.51 9.46
C LEU A 72 0.09 -0.49 10.98
N TYR A 73 -0.09 -1.64 11.65
CA TYR A 73 0.09 -1.77 13.11
C TYR A 73 1.50 -2.20 13.54
N TYR A 74 2.51 -2.08 12.68
CA TYR A 74 3.89 -2.53 12.93
C TYR A 74 4.50 -1.99 14.23
N GLU A 75 4.20 -0.75 14.62
CA GLU A 75 4.72 -0.15 15.86
C GLU A 75 4.22 -0.86 17.13
N THR A 76 3.04 -1.48 17.06
CA THR A 76 2.42 -2.23 18.17
C THR A 76 2.71 -3.73 18.10
N GLY A 77 3.72 -4.13 17.33
CA GLY A 77 4.02 -5.53 17.06
C GLY A 77 3.01 -6.19 16.11
N GLY A 78 2.17 -5.40 15.44
CA GLY A 78 1.28 -5.92 14.42
C GLY A 78 0.00 -6.54 14.92
N LYS A 79 -0.65 -5.85 15.84
CA LYS A 79 -1.85 -6.33 16.49
C LYS A 79 -2.94 -6.65 15.45
N GLU A 80 -3.50 -7.85 15.56
CA GLU A 80 -4.75 -8.22 14.90
C GLU A 80 -5.90 -8.15 15.91
N PHE A 81 -7.06 -7.71 15.44
CA PHE A 81 -8.27 -7.64 16.25
C PHE A 81 -9.27 -8.69 15.78
N ARG A 82 -9.98 -9.27 16.75
CA ARG A 82 -11.02 -10.24 16.45
C ARG A 82 -12.31 -9.52 16.01
N PRO A 83 -13.09 -10.10 15.08
CA PRO A 83 -14.34 -9.50 14.61
C PRO A 83 -15.37 -9.24 15.71
N GLU A 84 -15.33 -9.99 16.82
CA GLU A 84 -16.24 -9.79 17.96
C GLU A 84 -15.94 -8.51 18.76
N HIS A 85 -14.85 -7.80 18.45
CA HIS A 85 -14.44 -6.57 19.13
C HIS A 85 -14.31 -5.39 18.16
N PRO A 86 -15.37 -5.06 17.39
CA PRO A 86 -15.30 -4.06 16.33
C PRO A 86 -14.92 -2.68 16.88
N ASP A 87 -15.47 -2.26 18.02
CA ASP A 87 -15.18 -0.94 18.60
C ASP A 87 -13.69 -0.78 18.95
N THR A 88 -13.06 -1.84 19.45
CA THR A 88 -11.63 -1.82 19.79
C THR A 88 -10.77 -1.76 18.53
N ALA A 89 -11.15 -2.46 17.47
CA ALA A 89 -10.46 -2.42 16.18
C ALA A 89 -10.54 -1.02 15.57
N HIS A 90 -11.74 -0.44 15.47
CA HIS A 90 -11.95 0.90 14.93
C HIS A 90 -11.21 1.96 15.75
N ALA A 91 -11.26 1.88 17.08
CA ALA A 91 -10.51 2.80 17.94
C ALA A 91 -9.00 2.71 17.67
N ALA A 92 -8.45 1.51 17.47
CA ALA A 92 -7.03 1.36 17.14
C ALA A 92 -6.67 1.97 15.78
N MET A 93 -7.53 1.82 14.76
CA MET A 93 -7.34 2.44 13.45
C MET A 93 -7.38 3.98 13.53
N SER A 94 -8.30 4.55 14.32
CA SER A 94 -8.42 6.00 14.50
C SER A 94 -7.25 6.63 15.25
N LEU A 95 -6.45 5.85 15.96
CA LEU A 95 -5.25 6.33 16.66
C LEU A 95 -4.02 6.41 15.74
N LEU A 96 -4.08 5.86 14.54
CA LEU A 96 -2.98 5.95 13.59
C LEU A 96 -2.86 7.39 13.05
N ASP A 97 -1.63 7.89 13.00
CA ASP A 97 -1.36 9.23 12.48
C ASP A 97 -1.59 9.25 10.95
N PRO A 98 -2.41 10.20 10.43
CA PRO A 98 -2.70 10.27 9.00
C PRO A 98 -1.47 10.53 8.10
N GLU A 99 -0.47 11.25 8.59
CA GLU A 99 0.77 11.52 7.84
C GLU A 99 1.64 10.27 7.79
N ASP A 100 1.74 9.54 8.90
CA ASP A 100 2.47 8.26 8.94
C ASP A 100 1.80 7.22 8.02
N LEU A 101 0.46 7.13 8.03
CA LEU A 101 -0.30 6.32 7.06
C LEU A 101 0.00 6.72 5.61
N ALA A 102 0.02 8.03 5.30
CA ALA A 102 0.35 8.51 3.96
C ALA A 102 1.81 8.16 3.57
N ALA A 103 2.74 8.24 4.52
CA ALA A 103 4.13 7.88 4.33
C ALA A 103 4.29 6.37 4.08
N ASP A 104 3.57 5.52 4.80
CA ASP A 104 3.58 4.07 4.63
C ASP A 104 3.05 3.64 3.25
N VAL A 105 1.94 4.25 2.81
CA VAL A 105 1.43 4.01 1.45
C VAL A 105 2.46 4.46 0.39
N ALA A 106 3.07 5.62 0.58
CA ALA A 106 4.11 6.10 -0.33
C ALA A 106 5.36 5.22 -0.33
N GLY A 107 5.72 4.61 0.81
CA GLY A 107 6.79 3.62 0.91
C GLY A 107 6.49 2.35 0.13
N ALA A 108 5.25 1.85 0.20
CA ALA A 108 4.80 0.73 -0.63
C ALA A 108 4.87 1.05 -2.13
N LEU A 109 4.46 2.25 -2.53
CA LEU A 109 4.54 2.71 -3.92
C LEU A 109 5.99 2.93 -4.40
N ASP A 110 6.87 3.45 -3.55
CA ASP A 110 8.32 3.54 -3.86
C ASP A 110 8.93 2.16 -4.03
N HIS A 111 8.56 1.18 -3.19
CA HIS A 111 8.98 -0.21 -3.35
C HIS A 111 8.53 -0.78 -4.70
N LEU A 112 7.24 -0.64 -5.04
CA LEU A 112 6.71 -1.12 -6.31
C LEU A 112 7.40 -0.47 -7.52
N SER A 113 7.61 0.84 -7.49
CA SER A 113 8.18 1.57 -8.63
C SER A 113 9.69 1.40 -8.78
N THR A 114 10.45 1.53 -7.70
CA THR A 114 11.92 1.55 -7.76
C THR A 114 12.54 0.16 -7.74
N ARG A 115 11.93 -0.80 -7.01
CA ARG A 115 12.49 -2.16 -6.86
C ARG A 115 11.88 -3.12 -7.87
N LEU A 116 10.59 -2.97 -8.15
CA LEU A 116 9.85 -3.91 -8.99
C LEU A 116 9.45 -3.34 -10.36
N GLY A 117 9.66 -2.04 -10.60
CA GLY A 117 9.46 -1.42 -11.90
C GLY A 117 8.00 -1.14 -12.27
N PHE A 118 7.07 -1.12 -11.30
CA PHE A 118 5.66 -0.78 -11.54
C PHE A 118 5.44 0.74 -11.41
N PRO A 119 5.22 1.47 -12.51
CA PRO A 119 4.88 2.89 -12.42
C PRO A 119 3.48 3.08 -11.81
N ALA A 120 3.19 4.30 -11.35
CA ALA A 120 1.89 4.67 -10.77
C ALA A 120 0.69 4.27 -11.65
N ARG A 121 0.79 4.51 -12.96
CA ARG A 121 -0.26 4.15 -13.94
C ARG A 121 -0.55 2.64 -14.05
N ALA A 122 0.39 1.79 -13.65
CA ALA A 122 0.25 0.33 -13.64
C ALA A 122 0.08 -0.21 -12.20
N THR A 123 -0.29 0.66 -11.27
CA THR A 123 -0.50 0.33 -9.86
C THR A 123 -1.90 0.74 -9.44
N ALA A 124 -2.62 -0.15 -8.79
CA ALA A 124 -3.88 0.15 -8.09
C ALA A 124 -3.65 0.23 -6.59
N VAL A 125 -4.61 0.84 -5.91
CA VAL A 125 -4.78 0.69 -4.47
C VAL A 125 -6.18 0.15 -4.16
N LEU A 126 -6.25 -0.76 -3.21
CA LEU A 126 -7.48 -1.37 -2.72
C LEU A 126 -7.59 -1.10 -1.23
N GLY A 127 -8.66 -0.43 -0.81
CA GLY A 127 -8.97 -0.22 0.61
C GLY A 127 -10.06 -1.20 1.08
N VAL A 128 -9.88 -1.76 2.27
CA VAL A 128 -10.87 -2.67 2.88
C VAL A 128 -11.54 -1.96 4.05
N GLY A 129 -12.86 -1.88 4.03
CA GLY A 129 -13.66 -1.26 5.08
C GLY A 129 -13.18 0.16 5.40
N THR A 130 -12.61 0.32 6.59
CA THR A 130 -12.16 1.61 7.14
C THR A 130 -11.07 2.32 6.35
N SER A 131 -10.30 1.62 5.51
CA SER A 131 -9.21 2.22 4.74
C SER A 131 -9.60 2.64 3.32
N GLY A 132 -10.89 2.62 2.98
CA GLY A 132 -11.41 3.06 1.67
C GLY A 132 -11.09 4.52 1.32
N ASP A 133 -11.23 5.43 2.29
CA ASP A 133 -10.91 6.85 2.09
C ASP A 133 -9.40 7.07 1.90
N LEU A 134 -8.58 6.34 2.67
CA LEU A 134 -7.13 6.35 2.52
C LEU A 134 -6.70 5.87 1.13
N ALA A 135 -7.32 4.79 0.62
CA ALA A 135 -7.08 4.30 -0.73
C ALA A 135 -7.46 5.34 -1.80
N THR A 136 -8.64 5.96 -1.67
CA THR A 136 -9.12 6.99 -2.60
C THR A 136 -8.19 8.20 -2.64
N ARG A 137 -7.78 8.68 -1.46
CA ARG A 137 -6.82 9.78 -1.35
C ARG A 137 -5.47 9.42 -1.97
N ALA A 138 -4.92 8.26 -1.64
CA ALA A 138 -3.64 7.80 -2.18
C ALA A 138 -3.67 7.68 -3.71
N ALA A 139 -4.77 7.17 -4.28
CA ALA A 139 -4.93 7.07 -5.72
C ALA A 139 -4.89 8.43 -6.42
N ALA A 140 -5.57 9.43 -5.84
CA ALA A 140 -5.57 10.79 -6.36
C ALA A 140 -4.19 11.46 -6.23
N GLU A 141 -3.59 11.41 -5.03
CA GLU A 141 -2.30 12.05 -4.73
C GLU A 141 -1.15 11.48 -5.57
N HIS A 142 -1.15 10.16 -5.79
CA HIS A 142 -0.09 9.47 -6.53
C HIS A 142 -0.44 9.19 -7.99
N ARG A 143 -1.63 9.60 -8.44
CA ARG A 143 -2.12 9.41 -9.82
C ARG A 143 -2.03 7.94 -10.24
N LEU A 144 -2.54 7.07 -9.37
CA LEU A 144 -2.54 5.62 -9.57
C LEU A 144 -3.49 5.24 -10.71
N GLY A 145 -3.21 4.09 -11.35
CA GLY A 145 -4.02 3.57 -12.45
C GLY A 145 -5.44 3.18 -12.03
N GLY A 146 -5.65 2.87 -10.74
CA GLY A 146 -6.99 2.53 -10.25
C GLY A 146 -7.11 2.57 -8.72
N VAL A 147 -8.36 2.67 -8.28
CA VAL A 147 -8.76 2.48 -6.88
C VAL A 147 -9.99 1.60 -6.81
N ALA A 148 -10.03 0.70 -5.83
CA ALA A 148 -11.21 -0.10 -5.52
C ALA A 148 -11.44 -0.15 -4.00
N GLY A 149 -12.70 -0.28 -3.62
CA GLY A 149 -13.11 -0.61 -2.25
C GLY A 149 -13.47 -2.08 -2.15
N CYS A 150 -13.25 -2.65 -0.98
CA CYS A 150 -13.81 -3.93 -0.56
C CYS A 150 -14.57 -3.70 0.74
N GLU A 151 -15.75 -4.29 0.86
CA GLU A 151 -16.52 -4.26 2.11
C GLU A 151 -15.68 -4.76 3.30
N PRO A 152 -16.00 -4.33 4.53
CA PRO A 152 -15.33 -4.79 5.74
C PRO A 152 -15.24 -6.32 5.81
N LEU A 153 -14.15 -6.82 6.38
CA LEU A 153 -13.93 -8.25 6.59
C LEU A 153 -14.11 -8.59 8.07
N ASP A 154 -15.30 -8.30 8.59
CA ASP A 154 -15.75 -8.46 9.97
C ASP A 154 -16.26 -9.88 10.30
N GLY A 155 -15.71 -10.90 9.63
CA GLY A 155 -16.03 -12.31 9.88
C GLY A 155 -17.01 -12.95 8.89
N ALA A 156 -16.86 -14.28 8.75
CA ALA A 156 -17.40 -15.18 7.72
C ALA A 156 -16.97 -14.86 6.27
N GLU A 157 -16.39 -15.86 5.61
CA GLU A 157 -15.84 -15.80 4.25
C GLU A 157 -16.72 -15.02 3.26
N ARG A 158 -16.10 -14.10 2.52
CA ARG A 158 -16.71 -13.52 1.31
C ARG A 158 -15.74 -13.59 0.14
N ARG A 159 -15.55 -14.80 -0.40
CA ARG A 159 -14.85 -15.03 -1.68
C ARG A 159 -15.36 -14.09 -2.79
N GLY A 160 -16.64 -13.72 -2.75
CA GLY A 160 -17.26 -12.77 -3.68
C GLY A 160 -16.75 -11.32 -3.59
N SER A 161 -16.43 -10.82 -2.38
CA SER A 161 -15.95 -9.43 -2.21
C SER A 161 -14.58 -9.22 -2.87
N TRP A 162 -13.69 -10.20 -2.76
CA TRP A 162 -12.40 -10.16 -3.46
C TRP A 162 -12.55 -10.28 -4.97
N GLU A 163 -13.46 -11.11 -5.46
CA GLU A 163 -13.72 -11.24 -6.90
C GLU A 163 -14.26 -9.94 -7.48
N GLU A 164 -15.14 -9.24 -6.76
CA GLU A 164 -15.64 -7.93 -7.17
C GLU A 164 -14.55 -6.87 -7.17
N ALA A 165 -13.77 -6.79 -6.10
CA ALA A 165 -12.67 -5.84 -6.03
C ALA A 165 -11.61 -6.10 -7.12
N VAL A 166 -11.33 -7.37 -7.44
CA VAL A 166 -10.49 -7.77 -8.58
C VAL A 166 -11.10 -7.30 -9.90
N ARG A 167 -12.40 -7.55 -10.15
CA ARG A 167 -13.08 -7.07 -11.38
C ARG A 167 -12.99 -5.55 -11.52
N LEU A 168 -13.13 -4.84 -10.41
CA LEU A 168 -13.04 -3.38 -10.35
C LEU A 168 -11.62 -2.85 -10.58
N ILE A 169 -10.59 -3.62 -10.24
CA ILE A 169 -9.19 -3.29 -10.57
C ILE A 169 -8.92 -3.60 -12.06
N ASP A 170 -9.35 -4.78 -12.53
CA ASP A 170 -9.22 -5.20 -13.93
C ASP A 170 -9.82 -4.13 -14.88
N SER A 171 -10.97 -3.53 -14.52
CA SER A 171 -11.63 -2.50 -15.35
C SER A 171 -10.94 -1.12 -15.32
N ARG A 172 -9.95 -0.91 -14.45
CA ARG A 172 -9.28 0.39 -14.28
C ARG A 172 -7.83 0.40 -14.76
N ILE A 173 -7.16 -0.75 -14.71
CA ILE A 173 -5.74 -0.89 -15.07
C ILE A 173 -5.52 -1.65 -16.39
N GLY A 174 -6.60 -2.17 -17.00
CA GLY A 174 -6.62 -2.77 -18.33
C GLY A 174 -6.60 -1.77 -19.48
#